data_AF-A0A4P6KX39-F1
#
_entry.id   AF-A0A4P6KX39-F1
#
_cell.length_a   1.000
_cell.length_b   1.000
_cell.length_c   1.000
_cell.angle_alpha   90.00
_cell.angle_beta   90.00
_cell.angle_gamma   90.00
#
_symmetry.space_group_name_H-M   'P 1'
#
loop_
_entity.id
_entity.type
_entity.pdbx_description
1 polymer ?
#
loop_
_entity_poly.entity_id
_entity_poly.type
_entity_poly.pdbx_seq_one_letter_code
_entity_poly.pdbx_strand_id
1 'polypeptide(L)'
;MTLPTRPSNWQDFERLSTALASEVYKTRFRRWGSAGQRKNGVDAWATTPDGRAIALRFEGRTERYGQPLAKTDIDAALAEAAGFPNKVDEFVLLAAGADDAAVQAYAAELTASRTAAGQSSIMVWGWQSIATHIGQQPKVQRAFYGHEVKSSSKFKLVLLAAALIVVAGGVGSLFLGKNAIDASNAKPKDPTVNVGNIAANLDELNETYQQCQALLAKNVFTFSHELAETCRDPATAQLAALSKKVEKHRSGFDAQAKIELERLLAIFREDVRETAAVTSAAHAFDSAVVQSMKDGCAAGKPAADNTAMTRAGAAAVVAQVRYYFLLKDFIIPELATAKEILQLHGSGAPAPERMTAAAGRMEQLLKERVAYAVKETRSPFTLSSVKHTVTRDAVPDTDAAAEEARWRDVLAQSSTQSLWGRTRDIEALVSCGALNKEQAAALAPPAGT
;
A
#
# COMPACT_ATOMS: atom_id res chain seq x y z
N MET A 1 -17.21 2.56 10.85
CA MET A 1 -16.12 1.59 10.60
C MET A 1 -15.72 1.78 9.15
N THR A 2 -14.56 2.37 8.87
CA THR A 2 -14.08 2.60 7.50
C THR A 2 -13.85 1.25 6.82
N LEU A 3 -14.35 1.09 5.58
CA LEU A 3 -14.11 -0.13 4.82
C LEU A 3 -12.59 -0.26 4.59
N PRO A 4 -11.95 -1.40 4.87
CA PRO A 4 -10.55 -1.63 4.55
C PRO A 4 -10.23 -1.32 3.08
N THR A 5 -8.99 -0.90 2.83
CA THR A 5 -8.51 -0.65 1.48
C THR A 5 -8.40 -1.94 0.70
N ARG A 6 -8.84 -1.89 -0.55
CA ARG A 6 -8.75 -3.02 -1.47
C ARG A 6 -7.30 -3.25 -1.90
N PRO A 7 -6.83 -4.52 -1.96
CA PRO A 7 -5.53 -4.83 -2.53
C PRO A 7 -5.38 -4.29 -3.96
N SER A 8 -4.19 -3.80 -4.30
CA SER A 8 -3.91 -3.21 -5.62
C SER A 8 -3.55 -4.24 -6.69
N ASN A 9 -3.26 -5.49 -6.29
CA ASN A 9 -2.92 -6.58 -7.20
C ASN A 9 -3.60 -7.89 -6.79
N TRP A 10 -3.67 -8.79 -7.78
CA TRP A 10 -4.28 -10.10 -7.65
C TRP A 10 -3.67 -10.96 -6.54
N GLN A 11 -2.34 -10.96 -6.41
CA GLN A 11 -1.64 -11.83 -5.46
C GLN A 11 -1.96 -11.45 -4.02
N ASP A 12 -2.01 -10.15 -3.71
CA ASP A 12 -2.41 -9.65 -2.40
C ASP A 12 -3.89 -9.92 -2.11
N PHE A 13 -4.76 -9.82 -3.11
CA PHE A 13 -6.17 -10.20 -2.99
C PHE A 13 -6.37 -11.67 -2.68
N GLU A 14 -5.74 -12.57 -3.45
CA GLU A 14 -5.80 -14.02 -3.21
C GLU A 14 -5.34 -14.35 -1.77
N ARG A 15 -4.26 -13.72 -1.32
CA ARG A 15 -3.66 -13.96 0.00
C ARG A 15 -4.55 -13.44 1.13
N LEU A 16 -5.12 -12.24 0.98
CA LEU A 16 -6.07 -11.64 1.92
C LEU A 16 -7.34 -12.49 2.01
N SER A 17 -7.95 -12.80 0.88
CA SER A 17 -9.21 -13.55 0.78
C SER A 17 -9.09 -14.94 1.37
N THR A 18 -7.96 -15.64 1.14
CA THR A 18 -7.69 -16.95 1.75
C THR A 18 -7.58 -16.86 3.27
N ALA A 19 -6.87 -15.86 3.79
CA ALA A 19 -6.72 -15.66 5.23
C ALA A 19 -8.06 -15.26 5.88
N LEU A 20 -8.83 -14.42 5.21
CA LEU A 20 -10.15 -14.00 5.64
C LEU A 20 -11.11 -15.18 5.72
N ALA A 21 -11.24 -15.96 4.65
CA ALA A 21 -12.08 -17.14 4.62
C ALA A 21 -11.67 -18.13 5.73
N SER A 22 -10.36 -18.27 5.99
CA SER A 22 -9.88 -19.14 7.06
C SER A 22 -10.36 -18.71 8.45
N GLU A 23 -10.41 -17.40 8.71
CA GLU A 23 -10.94 -16.86 9.96
C GLU A 23 -12.48 -16.87 10.01
N VAL A 24 -13.17 -16.67 8.89
CA VAL A 24 -14.64 -16.73 8.82
C VAL A 24 -15.13 -18.15 9.10
N TYR A 25 -14.56 -19.16 8.44
CA TYR A 25 -14.97 -20.55 8.53
C TYR A 25 -14.25 -21.34 9.64
N LYS A 26 -13.38 -20.68 10.43
CA LYS A 26 -12.61 -21.28 11.52
C LYS A 26 -11.85 -22.55 11.12
N THR A 27 -11.34 -22.57 9.89
CA THR A 27 -10.56 -23.67 9.31
C THR A 27 -9.49 -23.12 8.38
N ARG A 28 -8.40 -23.86 8.14
CA ARG A 28 -7.32 -23.39 7.28
C ARG A 28 -7.60 -23.79 5.82
N PHE A 29 -7.83 -22.79 4.97
CA PHE A 29 -7.92 -23.02 3.53
C PHE A 29 -6.57 -23.41 2.93
N ARG A 30 -6.59 -24.42 2.06
CA ARG A 30 -5.43 -24.89 1.30
C ARG A 30 -5.65 -24.56 -0.16
N ARG A 31 -4.63 -23.98 -0.81
CA ARG A 31 -4.66 -23.73 -2.25
C ARG A 31 -4.83 -25.06 -3.00
N TRP A 32 -5.65 -25.05 -4.03
CA TRP A 32 -5.87 -26.18 -4.92
C TRP A 32 -5.13 -25.93 -6.23
N GLY A 33 -4.09 -26.74 -6.49
CA GLY A 33 -3.20 -26.58 -7.64
C GLY A 33 -1.95 -25.73 -7.38
N SER A 34 -1.12 -25.60 -8.42
CA SER A 34 0.16 -24.88 -8.39
C SER A 34 -0.07 -23.40 -8.75
N ALA A 35 0.75 -22.50 -8.20
CA ALA A 35 0.72 -21.08 -8.56
C ALA A 35 0.92 -20.91 -10.08
N GLY A 36 -0.13 -20.56 -10.81
CA GLY A 36 -0.06 -20.46 -12.28
C GLY A 36 -1.07 -21.30 -13.04
N GLN A 37 -1.53 -22.43 -12.48
CA GLN A 37 -2.42 -23.35 -13.18
C GLN A 37 -3.71 -23.56 -12.38
N ARG A 38 -4.81 -22.99 -12.89
CA ARG A 38 -6.17 -23.27 -12.41
C ARG A 38 -6.43 -24.77 -12.61
N LYS A 39 -6.80 -25.48 -11.54
CA LYS A 39 -7.23 -26.89 -11.64
C LYS A 39 -8.70 -26.96 -11.26
N ASN A 40 -9.55 -27.30 -12.23
CA ASN A 40 -10.98 -27.58 -12.02
C ASN A 40 -11.73 -26.45 -11.31
N GLY A 41 -11.51 -25.19 -11.73
CA GLY A 41 -12.31 -24.04 -11.29
C GLY A 41 -12.14 -23.57 -9.85
N VAL A 42 -11.46 -24.32 -8.97
CA VAL A 42 -11.30 -24.04 -7.53
C VAL A 42 -9.89 -23.54 -7.24
N ASP A 43 -9.76 -22.41 -6.52
CA ASP A 43 -8.47 -21.83 -6.12
C ASP A 43 -8.02 -22.30 -4.73
N ALA A 44 -8.96 -22.49 -3.81
CA ALA A 44 -8.68 -23.01 -2.47
C ALA A 44 -9.90 -23.76 -1.91
N TRP A 45 -9.66 -24.67 -0.97
CA TRP A 45 -10.75 -25.37 -0.29
C TRP A 45 -10.37 -25.76 1.14
N ALA A 46 -11.38 -26.06 1.95
CA ALA A 46 -11.23 -26.56 3.31
C ALA A 46 -12.44 -27.39 3.74
N THR A 47 -12.24 -28.20 4.77
CA THR A 47 -13.34 -28.78 5.55
C THR A 47 -13.45 -28.02 6.86
N THR A 48 -14.65 -27.56 7.20
CA THR A 48 -14.95 -26.87 8.44
C THR A 48 -15.03 -27.83 9.63
N PRO A 49 -14.96 -27.35 10.88
CA PRO A 49 -15.05 -28.22 12.06
C PRO A 49 -16.36 -29.03 12.16
N ASP A 50 -17.46 -28.53 11.59
CA ASP A 50 -18.76 -29.19 11.48
C ASP A 50 -18.85 -30.15 10.27
N GLY A 51 -17.75 -30.37 9.55
CA GLY A 51 -17.65 -31.37 8.48
C GLY A 51 -18.08 -30.91 7.10
N ARG A 52 -18.45 -29.63 6.91
CA ARG A 52 -18.82 -29.08 5.60
C ARG A 52 -17.58 -28.80 4.74
N ALA A 53 -17.66 -29.11 3.46
CA ALA A 53 -16.63 -28.80 2.48
C ALA A 53 -16.92 -27.46 1.80
N ILE A 54 -15.99 -26.51 1.93
CA ILE A 54 -16.09 -25.17 1.36
C ILE A 54 -15.03 -25.01 0.28
N ALA A 55 -15.44 -24.57 -0.91
CA ALA A 55 -14.55 -24.24 -2.02
C ALA A 55 -14.59 -22.74 -2.32
N LEU A 56 -13.42 -22.17 -2.59
CA LEU A 56 -13.24 -20.77 -2.95
C LEU A 56 -12.82 -20.65 -4.41
N ARG A 57 -13.43 -19.70 -5.10
CA ARG A 57 -12.99 -19.17 -6.39
C ARG A 57 -12.74 -17.68 -6.24
N PHE A 58 -11.55 -17.25 -6.62
CA PHE A 58 -11.21 -15.84 -6.73
C PHE A 58 -11.41 -15.42 -8.19
N GLU A 59 -12.03 -14.27 -8.44
CA GLU A 59 -12.30 -13.80 -9.80
C GLU A 59 -11.57 -12.48 -10.13
N GLY A 60 -11.14 -12.34 -11.39
CA GLY A 60 -10.41 -11.16 -11.85
C GLY A 60 -8.87 -11.31 -11.85
N ARG A 61 -8.34 -12.49 -12.18
CA ARG A 61 -6.88 -12.77 -12.27
C ARG A 61 -6.14 -12.01 -13.38
N THR A 62 -6.87 -11.39 -14.30
CA THR A 62 -6.35 -10.72 -15.52
C THR A 62 -6.89 -9.27 -15.60
N GLU A 63 -7.12 -8.73 -16.80
CA GLU A 63 -7.57 -7.35 -17.05
C GLU A 63 -8.86 -6.93 -16.32
N ARG A 64 -9.61 -7.90 -15.79
CA ARG A 64 -10.83 -7.65 -15.01
C ARG A 64 -10.59 -7.52 -13.50
N TYR A 65 -9.34 -7.46 -13.03
CA TYR A 65 -9.06 -7.26 -11.60
C TYR A 65 -9.74 -6.00 -11.08
N GLY A 66 -10.62 -6.18 -10.09
CA GLY A 66 -11.32 -5.08 -9.46
C GLY A 66 -12.59 -4.61 -10.16
N GLN A 67 -13.03 -5.30 -11.21
CA GLN A 67 -14.36 -5.13 -11.81
C GLN A 67 -15.41 -5.90 -11.01
N PRO A 68 -16.67 -5.43 -10.93
CA PRO A 68 -17.78 -6.18 -10.35
C PRO A 68 -17.97 -7.54 -11.05
N LEU A 69 -18.54 -8.50 -10.31
CA LEU A 69 -18.96 -9.77 -10.88
C LEU A 69 -20.17 -9.56 -11.80
N ALA A 70 -20.29 -10.42 -12.80
CA ALA A 70 -21.49 -10.60 -13.60
C ALA A 70 -22.10 -11.98 -13.35
N LYS A 71 -23.38 -12.16 -13.71
CA LYS A 71 -24.06 -13.47 -13.60
C LYS A 71 -23.32 -14.58 -14.35
N THR A 72 -22.79 -14.24 -15.53
CA THR A 72 -21.97 -15.14 -16.35
C THR A 72 -20.68 -15.58 -15.67
N ASP A 73 -20.13 -14.77 -14.75
CA ASP A 73 -18.93 -15.14 -14.00
C ASP A 73 -19.26 -16.27 -12.99
N ILE A 74 -20.47 -16.28 -12.41
CA ILE A 74 -20.96 -17.38 -11.55
C ILE A 74 -21.15 -18.64 -12.39
N ASP A 75 -21.81 -18.54 -13.54
CA ASP A 75 -22.08 -19.69 -14.41
C ASP A 75 -20.78 -20.34 -14.91
N ALA A 76 -19.81 -19.51 -15.35
CA ALA A 76 -18.49 -19.97 -15.76
C ALA A 76 -17.72 -20.63 -14.61
N ALA A 77 -17.72 -20.01 -13.42
CA ALA A 77 -17.07 -20.58 -12.24
C ALA A 77 -17.66 -21.94 -11.87
N LEU A 78 -18.98 -22.11 -11.97
CA LEU A 78 -19.65 -23.38 -11.69
C LEU A 78 -19.33 -24.45 -12.74
N ALA A 79 -19.33 -24.08 -14.02
CA ALA A 79 -18.97 -24.99 -15.10
C ALA A 79 -17.53 -25.50 -14.95
N GLU A 80 -16.58 -24.62 -14.62
CA GLU A 80 -15.20 -25.02 -14.35
C GLU A 80 -15.06 -25.89 -13.09
N ALA A 81 -15.83 -25.58 -12.04
CA ALA A 81 -15.80 -26.29 -10.76
C ALA A 81 -16.46 -27.68 -10.82
N ALA A 82 -17.24 -28.00 -11.87
CA ALA A 82 -17.89 -29.29 -12.04
C ALA A 82 -16.89 -30.47 -12.08
N GLY A 83 -15.65 -30.23 -12.49
CA GLY A 83 -14.57 -31.23 -12.48
C GLY A 83 -13.85 -31.39 -11.13
N PHE A 84 -14.26 -30.68 -10.08
CA PHE A 84 -13.60 -30.75 -8.79
C PHE A 84 -13.91 -32.11 -8.11
N PRO A 85 -12.89 -32.88 -7.68
CA PRO A 85 -13.08 -34.28 -7.27
C PRO A 85 -13.71 -34.46 -5.90
N ASN A 86 -13.79 -33.41 -5.08
CA ASN A 86 -14.37 -33.49 -3.75
C ASN A 86 -15.80 -32.91 -3.77
N LYS A 87 -16.72 -33.53 -3.03
CA LYS A 87 -18.05 -32.97 -2.81
C LYS A 87 -17.90 -31.63 -2.07
N VAL A 88 -18.54 -30.59 -2.60
CA VAL A 88 -18.57 -29.23 -2.02
C VAL A 88 -19.97 -28.98 -1.51
N ASP A 89 -20.10 -28.54 -0.26
CA ASP A 89 -21.38 -28.15 0.33
C ASP A 89 -21.66 -26.67 0.06
N GLU A 90 -20.61 -25.84 0.00
CA GLU A 90 -20.71 -24.40 -0.21
C GLU A 90 -19.57 -23.89 -1.11
N PHE A 91 -19.95 -23.17 -2.18
CA PHE A 91 -19.03 -22.59 -3.14
C PHE A 91 -19.07 -21.06 -3.04
N VAL A 92 -17.93 -20.47 -2.68
CA VAL A 92 -17.81 -19.03 -2.45
C VAL A 92 -17.03 -18.40 -3.61
N LEU A 93 -17.66 -17.48 -4.32
CA LEU A 93 -17.04 -16.68 -5.37
C LEU A 93 -16.68 -15.30 -4.82
N LEU A 94 -15.40 -14.94 -4.87
CA LEU A 94 -14.90 -13.68 -4.32
C LEU A 94 -14.29 -12.81 -5.42
N ALA A 95 -14.65 -11.53 -5.43
CA ALA A 95 -14.10 -10.55 -6.35
C ALA A 95 -13.64 -9.28 -5.64
N ALA A 96 -12.61 -8.67 -6.21
CA ALA A 96 -12.11 -7.37 -5.77
C ALA A 96 -13.02 -6.22 -6.24
N GLY A 97 -13.97 -6.48 -7.14
CA GLY A 97 -14.99 -5.49 -7.56
C GLY A 97 -16.05 -5.25 -6.50
N ALA A 98 -16.89 -4.23 -6.71
CA ALA A 98 -18.00 -3.94 -5.80
C ALA A 98 -19.02 -5.09 -5.75
N ASP A 99 -19.75 -5.18 -4.64
CA ASP A 99 -20.98 -5.97 -4.56
C ASP A 99 -22.02 -5.47 -5.57
N ASP A 100 -22.75 -6.43 -6.15
CA ASP A 100 -23.85 -6.17 -7.09
C ASP A 100 -25.09 -6.94 -6.62
N ALA A 101 -26.18 -6.20 -6.40
CA ALA A 101 -27.42 -6.76 -5.86
C ALA A 101 -28.09 -7.76 -6.82
N ALA A 102 -27.99 -7.56 -8.13
CA ALA A 102 -28.55 -8.47 -9.12
C ALA A 102 -27.76 -9.79 -9.20
N VAL A 103 -26.45 -9.73 -8.97
CA VAL A 103 -25.58 -10.91 -8.86
C VAL A 103 -25.84 -11.67 -7.57
N GLN A 104 -26.00 -10.97 -6.44
CA GLN A 104 -26.34 -11.60 -5.16
C GLN A 104 -27.73 -12.27 -5.22
N ALA A 105 -28.73 -11.62 -5.81
CA ALA A 105 -30.05 -12.20 -6.02
C ALA A 105 -29.98 -13.47 -6.89
N TYR A 106 -29.21 -13.42 -7.98
CA TYR A 106 -28.99 -14.58 -8.84
C TYR A 106 -28.29 -15.74 -8.12
N ALA A 107 -27.29 -15.45 -7.28
CA ALA A 107 -26.63 -16.47 -6.46
C ALA A 107 -27.59 -17.12 -5.43
N ALA A 108 -28.53 -16.35 -4.88
CA ALA A 108 -29.56 -16.87 -3.98
C ALA A 108 -30.56 -17.79 -4.71
N GLU A 109 -31.02 -17.41 -5.91
CA GLU A 109 -31.86 -18.25 -6.76
C GLU A 109 -31.16 -19.56 -7.16
N LEU A 110 -29.89 -19.47 -7.57
CA LEU A 110 -29.07 -20.64 -7.85
C LEU A 110 -28.88 -21.52 -6.62
N THR A 111 -28.68 -20.93 -5.45
CA THR A 111 -28.57 -21.69 -4.19
C THR A 111 -29.84 -22.50 -3.93
N ALA A 112 -31.01 -21.89 -4.06
CA ALA A 112 -32.28 -22.59 -3.83
C ALA A 112 -32.46 -23.79 -4.78
N SER A 113 -32.21 -23.60 -6.07
CA SER A 113 -32.32 -24.66 -7.07
C SER A 113 -31.27 -25.77 -6.91
N ARG A 114 -30.01 -25.41 -6.62
CA ARG A 114 -28.90 -26.37 -6.45
C ARG A 114 -29.02 -27.18 -5.18
N THR A 115 -29.38 -26.56 -4.07
CA THR A 115 -29.55 -27.28 -2.80
C THR A 115 -30.72 -28.26 -2.86
N ALA A 116 -31.82 -27.91 -3.55
CA ALA A 116 -32.90 -28.85 -3.85
C ALA A 116 -32.45 -30.06 -4.68
N ALA A 117 -31.45 -29.89 -5.53
CA ALA A 117 -30.81 -30.95 -6.31
C ALA A 117 -29.66 -31.68 -5.57
N GLY A 118 -29.46 -31.41 -4.28
CA GLY A 118 -28.37 -32.01 -3.49
C GLY A 118 -26.96 -31.51 -3.85
N GLN A 119 -26.87 -30.36 -4.55
CA GLN A 119 -25.63 -29.70 -4.95
C GLN A 119 -25.27 -28.55 -3.99
N SER A 120 -24.07 -28.00 -4.16
CA SER A 120 -23.54 -26.92 -3.32
C SER A 120 -24.39 -25.64 -3.34
N SER A 121 -24.48 -24.96 -2.20
CA SER A 121 -24.93 -23.56 -2.14
C SER A 121 -23.88 -22.64 -2.77
N ILE A 122 -24.31 -21.45 -3.20
CA ILE A 122 -23.46 -20.43 -3.82
C ILE A 122 -23.50 -19.15 -3.00
N MET A 123 -22.33 -18.64 -2.65
CA MET A 123 -22.18 -17.33 -2.03
C MET A 123 -21.25 -16.45 -2.86
N VAL A 124 -21.59 -15.16 -2.93
CA VAL A 124 -20.80 -14.18 -3.67
C VAL A 124 -20.36 -13.07 -2.73
N TRP A 125 -19.06 -12.80 -2.71
CA TRP A 125 -18.48 -11.67 -1.98
C TRP A 125 -17.81 -10.71 -2.96
N GLY A 126 -18.42 -9.56 -3.17
CA GLY A 126 -17.74 -8.37 -3.65
C GLY A 126 -16.98 -7.67 -2.51
N TRP A 127 -16.36 -6.54 -2.82
CA TRP A 127 -15.45 -5.86 -1.92
C TRP A 127 -16.11 -5.40 -0.62
N GLN A 128 -17.36 -4.92 -0.65
CA GLN A 128 -18.04 -4.47 0.56
C GLN A 128 -18.35 -5.63 1.51
N SER A 129 -18.74 -6.79 0.99
CA SER A 129 -18.92 -8.04 1.75
C SER A 129 -17.59 -8.51 2.35
N ILE A 130 -16.51 -8.52 1.56
CA ILE A 130 -15.15 -8.84 2.03
C ILE A 130 -14.73 -7.88 3.14
N ALA A 131 -14.92 -6.58 2.94
CA ALA A 131 -14.59 -5.53 3.88
C ALA A 131 -15.38 -5.64 5.20
N THR A 132 -16.66 -6.02 5.11
CA THR A 132 -17.51 -6.31 6.28
C THR A 132 -16.96 -7.49 7.07
N HIS A 133 -16.62 -8.59 6.40
CA HIS A 133 -16.00 -9.74 7.05
C HIS A 133 -14.64 -9.38 7.67
N ILE A 134 -13.80 -8.58 7.00
CA ILE A 134 -12.54 -8.09 7.58
C ILE A 134 -12.83 -7.31 8.86
N GLY A 135 -13.82 -6.42 8.86
CA GLY A 135 -14.27 -5.65 10.03
C GLY A 135 -14.64 -6.50 11.24
N GLN A 136 -15.06 -7.75 11.02
CA GLN A 136 -15.42 -8.72 12.06
C GLN A 136 -14.25 -9.61 12.51
N GLN A 137 -13.10 -9.58 11.83
CA GLN A 137 -11.96 -10.45 12.10
C GLN A 137 -10.71 -9.64 12.51
N PRO A 138 -10.50 -9.39 13.82
CA PRO A 138 -9.35 -8.61 14.32
C PRO A 138 -7.98 -9.18 13.92
N LYS A 139 -7.88 -10.51 13.74
CA LYS A 139 -6.64 -11.16 13.27
C LYS A 139 -6.30 -10.78 11.84
N VAL A 140 -7.29 -10.74 10.95
CA VAL A 140 -7.11 -10.34 9.54
C VAL A 140 -6.82 -8.84 9.47
N GLN A 141 -7.54 -8.03 10.24
CA GLN A 141 -7.24 -6.60 10.39
C GLN A 141 -5.78 -6.40 10.79
N ARG A 142 -5.30 -7.06 11.84
CA ARG A 142 -3.91 -6.93 12.28
C ARG A 142 -2.90 -7.40 11.24
N ALA A 143 -3.17 -8.52 10.57
CA ALA A 143 -2.23 -9.14 9.63
C ALA A 143 -2.12 -8.40 8.28
N PHE A 144 -3.19 -7.74 7.84
CA PHE A 144 -3.25 -7.10 6.52
C PHE A 144 -3.38 -5.58 6.58
N TYR A 145 -3.94 -5.04 7.67
CA TYR A 145 -4.26 -3.62 7.86
C TYR A 145 -3.68 -3.02 9.14
N GLY A 146 -3.07 -3.83 10.01
CA GLY A 146 -2.48 -3.41 11.30
C GLY A 146 -1.19 -2.61 11.18
N HIS A 147 -0.92 -2.08 9.98
CA HIS A 147 0.15 -1.14 9.71
C HIS A 147 -0.35 0.31 9.85
N GLU A 148 -1.12 0.61 10.90
CA GLU A 148 -0.94 1.89 11.57
C GLU A 148 0.36 1.79 12.38
N VAL A 149 1.39 2.44 11.83
CA VAL A 149 2.66 2.82 12.50
C VAL A 149 3.36 1.71 13.30
N LYS A 150 3.53 0.51 12.73
CA LYS A 150 4.68 -0.34 13.09
C LYS A 150 5.32 -0.91 11.84
N SER A 151 6.52 -0.39 11.55
CA SER A 151 7.50 -0.94 10.60
C SER A 151 7.50 -2.45 10.71
N SER A 152 7.23 -3.11 9.59
CA SER A 152 7.20 -4.57 9.47
C SER A 152 8.46 -5.16 10.10
N SER A 153 8.34 -6.10 11.05
CA SER A 153 9.49 -6.80 11.62
C SER A 153 10.33 -7.51 10.56
N LYS A 154 9.74 -7.83 9.39
CA LYS A 154 10.44 -8.36 8.22
C LYS A 154 11.20 -7.29 7.46
N PHE A 155 10.72 -6.05 7.42
CA PHE A 155 11.44 -4.92 6.84
C PHE A 155 12.61 -4.50 7.74
N LYS A 156 12.43 -4.50 9.07
CA LYS A 156 13.56 -4.37 10.01
C LYS A 156 14.58 -5.48 9.78
N LEU A 157 14.17 -6.71 9.50
CA LEU A 157 15.06 -7.81 9.13
C LEU A 157 15.71 -7.63 7.74
N VAL A 158 15.03 -7.05 6.74
CA VAL A 158 15.61 -6.74 5.42
C VAL A 158 16.63 -5.63 5.53
N LEU A 159 16.33 -4.54 6.24
CA LEU A 159 17.27 -3.47 6.52
C LEU A 159 18.40 -3.93 7.46
N LEU A 160 18.13 -4.76 8.47
CA LEU A 160 19.15 -5.37 9.32
C LEU A 160 19.98 -6.37 8.53
N ALA A 161 19.44 -7.13 7.56
CA ALA A 161 20.24 -7.97 6.68
C ALA A 161 21.09 -7.11 5.74
N ALA A 162 20.52 -6.04 5.19
CA ALA A 162 21.25 -5.05 4.40
C ALA A 162 22.38 -4.39 5.21
N ALA A 163 22.18 -4.14 6.51
CA ALA A 163 23.17 -3.55 7.41
C ALA A 163 24.16 -4.57 8.03
N LEU A 164 23.71 -5.76 8.46
CA LEU A 164 24.52 -6.79 9.14
C LEU A 164 25.45 -7.55 8.19
N ILE A 165 25.08 -7.68 6.92
CA ILE A 165 25.98 -8.28 5.92
C ILE A 165 27.22 -7.37 5.72
N VAL A 166 27.15 -6.08 6.07
CA VAL A 166 28.31 -5.17 6.08
C VAL A 166 29.28 -5.45 7.25
N VAL A 167 28.83 -6.11 8.32
CA VAL A 167 29.62 -6.35 9.55
C VAL A 167 30.30 -7.72 9.57
N ALA A 168 29.77 -8.75 8.87
CA ALA A 168 30.35 -10.11 8.90
C ALA A 168 31.48 -10.36 7.88
N GLY A 169 31.78 -9.40 7.01
CA GLY A 169 32.94 -9.42 6.12
C GLY A 169 33.39 -7.99 5.87
N GLY A 170 34.56 -7.61 6.41
CA GLY A 170 35.03 -6.23 6.42
C GLY A 170 34.80 -5.46 5.11
N VAL A 171 34.30 -4.24 5.27
CA VAL A 171 34.11 -3.19 4.25
C VAL A 171 33.22 -3.61 3.07
N GLY A 172 31.93 -3.29 3.18
CA GLY A 172 31.16 -2.85 2.01
C GLY A 172 30.18 -3.83 1.37
N SER A 173 29.48 -4.69 2.10
CA SER A 173 28.61 -5.71 1.47
C SER A 173 27.22 -5.26 0.98
N LEU A 174 26.96 -3.96 0.92
CA LEU A 174 25.90 -3.44 0.05
C LEU A 174 26.38 -3.29 -1.41
N PHE A 175 27.69 -3.35 -1.65
CA PHE A 175 28.26 -3.19 -3.00
C PHE A 175 29.51 -3.99 -3.33
N LEU A 176 30.21 -4.61 -2.38
CA LEU A 176 31.49 -5.24 -2.61
C LEU A 176 31.70 -6.40 -1.62
N GLY A 177 31.42 -7.62 -2.06
CA GLY A 177 32.30 -8.73 -1.65
C GLY A 177 33.68 -8.46 -2.25
N LYS A 178 34.75 -8.97 -1.63
CA LYS A 178 36.17 -8.97 -2.09
C LYS A 178 36.37 -8.88 -3.62
N ASN A 179 35.53 -9.59 -4.37
CA ASN A 179 35.40 -9.62 -5.82
C ASN A 179 35.22 -8.25 -6.52
N ALA A 180 34.66 -7.22 -5.89
CA ALA A 180 34.38 -5.96 -6.57
C ALA A 180 35.48 -4.90 -6.35
N ILE A 181 36.32 -5.05 -5.30
CA ILE A 181 37.64 -4.42 -5.26
C ILE A 181 38.52 -5.05 -6.36
N ASP A 182 38.50 -6.38 -6.48
CA ASP A 182 39.18 -7.11 -7.56
C ASP A 182 38.61 -6.77 -8.95
N ALA A 183 37.29 -6.51 -9.08
CA ALA A 183 36.66 -6.07 -10.33
C ALA A 183 36.92 -4.59 -10.65
N SER A 184 37.07 -3.72 -9.65
CA SER A 184 37.53 -2.33 -9.87
C SER A 184 38.96 -2.28 -10.40
N ASN A 185 39.76 -3.31 -10.09
CA ASN A 185 41.09 -3.53 -10.64
C ASN A 185 41.06 -4.25 -12.01
N ALA A 186 39.91 -4.78 -12.44
CA ALA A 186 39.75 -5.50 -13.70
C ALA A 186 39.13 -4.60 -14.77
N LYS A 187 39.72 -4.60 -15.98
CA LYS A 187 39.20 -3.84 -17.12
C LYS A 187 37.84 -4.44 -17.55
N PRO A 188 36.73 -3.66 -17.60
CA PRO A 188 35.41 -4.20 -17.94
C PRO A 188 35.40 -4.81 -19.35
N LYS A 189 34.75 -5.95 -19.52
CA LYS A 189 34.56 -6.57 -20.84
C LYS A 189 33.49 -5.87 -21.70
N ASP A 190 32.64 -5.05 -21.10
CA ASP A 190 31.67 -4.19 -21.79
C ASP A 190 31.24 -3.01 -20.87
N PRO A 191 31.75 -1.77 -21.04
CA PRO A 191 31.61 -0.72 -20.03
C PRO A 191 30.29 0.08 -20.09
N THR A 192 29.44 -0.08 -21.11
CA THR A 192 28.49 1.01 -21.46
C THR A 192 27.01 0.64 -21.52
N VAL A 193 26.60 -0.60 -21.24
CA VAL A 193 25.20 -0.99 -21.44
C VAL A 193 24.43 -1.07 -20.11
N ASN A 194 23.49 -0.15 -19.92
CA ASN A 194 22.33 -0.15 -18.99
C ASN A 194 22.44 0.54 -17.62
N VAL A 195 23.62 0.96 -17.15
CA VAL A 195 23.72 1.72 -15.88
C VAL A 195 23.08 3.11 -16.00
N GLY A 196 23.28 3.81 -17.12
CA GLY A 196 22.71 5.13 -17.36
C GLY A 196 21.18 5.15 -17.35
N ASN A 197 20.54 4.10 -17.90
CA ASN A 197 19.08 3.98 -17.92
C ASN A 197 18.49 3.73 -16.53
N ILE A 198 19.17 2.92 -15.70
CA ILE A 198 18.75 2.69 -14.32
C ILE A 198 18.97 3.96 -13.48
N ALA A 199 20.12 4.63 -13.65
CA ALA A 199 20.41 5.89 -12.97
C ALA A 199 19.38 6.99 -13.30
N ALA A 200 18.95 7.09 -14.56
CA ALA A 200 17.90 8.03 -14.96
C ALA A 200 16.55 7.75 -14.27
N ASN A 201 16.14 6.48 -14.10
CA ASN A 201 14.93 6.18 -13.33
C ASN A 201 15.07 6.43 -11.83
N LEU A 202 16.28 6.27 -11.29
CA LEU A 202 16.53 6.66 -9.91
C LEU A 202 16.44 8.18 -9.75
N ASP A 203 16.78 8.97 -10.77
CA ASP A 203 16.54 10.41 -10.79
C ASP A 203 15.06 10.73 -10.82
N GLU A 204 14.27 10.12 -11.71
CA GLU A 204 12.81 10.29 -11.76
C GLU A 204 12.13 9.93 -10.42
N LEU A 205 12.59 8.86 -9.78
CA LEU A 205 12.10 8.43 -8.46
C LEU A 205 12.54 9.40 -7.35
N ASN A 206 13.78 9.88 -7.39
CA ASN A 206 14.29 10.87 -6.45
C ASN A 206 13.53 12.20 -6.56
N GLU A 207 13.30 12.70 -7.78
CA GLU A 207 12.50 13.90 -8.03
C GLU A 207 11.08 13.75 -7.49
N THR A 208 10.45 12.59 -7.70
CA THR A 208 9.14 12.26 -7.13
C THR A 208 9.15 12.39 -5.59
N TYR A 209 10.16 11.83 -4.93
CA TYR A 209 10.27 11.91 -3.47
C TYR A 209 10.58 13.32 -2.97
N GLN A 210 11.37 14.09 -3.70
CA GLN A 210 11.63 15.50 -3.40
C GLN A 210 10.37 16.36 -3.53
N GLN A 211 9.56 16.15 -4.57
CA GLN A 211 8.27 16.81 -4.74
C GLN A 211 7.31 16.46 -3.60
N CYS A 212 7.23 15.18 -3.24
CA CYS A 212 6.43 14.74 -2.10
C CYS A 212 6.92 15.37 -0.77
N GLN A 213 8.24 15.40 -0.55
CA GLN A 213 8.82 16.04 0.62
C GLN A 213 8.49 17.54 0.65
N ALA A 214 8.54 18.24 -0.48
CA ALA A 214 8.22 19.65 -0.59
C ALA A 214 6.74 19.93 -0.31
N LEU A 215 5.83 19.08 -0.82
CA LEU A 215 4.40 19.15 -0.51
C LEU A 215 4.16 19.03 1.00
N LEU A 216 4.76 18.01 1.63
CA LEU A 216 4.67 17.81 3.07
C LEU A 216 5.30 19.00 3.83
N ALA A 217 6.46 19.50 3.41
CA ALA A 217 7.15 20.62 4.06
C ALA A 217 6.26 21.88 4.11
N LYS A 218 5.55 22.16 3.01
CA LYS A 218 4.70 23.33 2.84
C LYS A 218 3.45 23.27 3.72
N ASN A 219 2.87 22.09 3.88
CA ASN A 219 1.55 21.94 4.51
C ASN A 219 1.66 21.44 5.95
N VAL A 220 0.82 21.98 6.85
CA VAL A 220 0.64 21.40 8.20
C VAL A 220 -0.07 20.05 8.11
N PHE A 221 -1.01 19.93 7.17
CA PHE A 221 -1.74 18.72 6.88
C PHE A 221 -1.98 18.64 5.37
N THR A 222 -1.73 17.48 4.78
CA THR A 222 -1.94 17.19 3.36
C THR A 222 -3.08 16.18 3.21
N PHE A 223 -4.04 16.46 2.33
CA PHE A 223 -5.22 15.61 2.14
C PHE A 223 -4.92 14.39 1.27
N SER A 224 -5.78 13.37 1.29
CA SER A 224 -5.44 12.09 0.65
C SER A 224 -5.30 12.18 -0.87
N HIS A 225 -6.01 13.10 -1.52
CA HIS A 225 -5.89 13.32 -2.96
C HIS A 225 -4.53 13.95 -3.34
N GLU A 226 -4.08 14.99 -2.64
CA GLU A 226 -2.77 15.60 -2.88
C GLU A 226 -1.63 14.59 -2.66
N LEU A 227 -1.73 13.76 -1.60
CA LEU A 227 -0.78 12.68 -1.33
C LEU A 227 -0.83 11.59 -2.41
N ALA A 228 -2.01 11.26 -2.94
CA ALA A 228 -2.15 10.31 -4.03
C ALA A 228 -1.45 10.82 -5.29
N GLU A 229 -1.81 12.03 -5.72
CA GLU A 229 -1.38 12.64 -6.97
C GLU A 229 0.10 13.02 -6.97
N THR A 230 0.62 13.54 -5.86
CA THR A 230 2.02 14.06 -5.81
C THR A 230 3.01 13.02 -5.30
N CYS A 231 2.57 12.06 -4.48
CA CYS A 231 3.47 11.09 -3.83
C CYS A 231 3.23 9.67 -4.30
N ARG A 232 2.05 9.10 -4.01
CA ARG A 232 1.80 7.65 -4.11
C ARG A 232 1.82 7.15 -5.54
N ASP A 233 1.04 7.79 -6.41
CA ASP A 233 0.82 7.30 -7.77
C ASP A 233 2.07 7.48 -8.63
N PRO A 234 2.78 8.63 -8.59
CA PRO A 234 4.06 8.77 -9.26
C PRO A 234 5.11 7.78 -8.72
N ALA A 235 5.26 7.63 -7.39
CA ALA A 235 6.28 6.73 -6.84
C ALA A 235 6.00 5.26 -7.21
N THR A 236 4.72 4.86 -7.23
CA THR A 236 4.32 3.52 -7.68
C THR A 236 4.64 3.30 -9.16
N ALA A 237 4.31 4.27 -10.01
CA ALA A 237 4.59 4.20 -11.44
C ALA A 237 6.10 4.13 -11.73
N GLN A 238 6.89 4.98 -11.06
CA GLN A 238 8.34 5.03 -11.24
C GLN A 238 9.03 3.75 -10.75
N LEU A 239 8.60 3.19 -9.61
CA LEU A 239 9.14 1.91 -9.13
C LEU A 239 8.78 0.74 -10.07
N ALA A 240 7.57 0.73 -10.62
CA ALA A 240 7.16 -0.27 -11.60
C ALA A 240 8.01 -0.19 -12.88
N ALA A 241 8.25 1.04 -13.37
CA ALA A 241 9.12 1.29 -14.52
C ALA A 241 10.57 0.85 -14.25
N LEU A 242 11.12 1.20 -13.08
CA LEU A 242 12.45 0.78 -12.63
C LEU A 242 12.55 -0.73 -12.55
N SER A 243 11.59 -1.40 -11.91
CA SER A 243 11.57 -2.87 -11.77
C SER A 243 11.55 -3.56 -13.13
N LYS A 244 10.76 -3.06 -14.08
CA LYS A 244 10.69 -3.58 -15.45
C LYS A 244 12.01 -3.41 -16.20
N LYS A 245 12.68 -2.26 -16.04
CA LYS A 245 14.00 -2.00 -16.65
C LYS A 245 15.07 -2.90 -16.05
N VAL A 246 15.10 -3.06 -14.73
CA VAL A 246 16.01 -3.99 -14.04
C VAL A 246 15.85 -5.41 -14.57
N GLU A 247 14.62 -5.91 -14.67
CA GLU A 247 14.37 -7.27 -15.16
C GLU A 247 14.76 -7.43 -16.64
N LYS A 248 14.43 -6.45 -17.49
CA LYS A 248 14.79 -6.46 -18.92
C LYS A 248 16.31 -6.54 -19.12
N HIS A 249 17.09 -5.87 -18.28
CA HIS A 249 18.54 -5.78 -18.41
C HIS A 249 19.29 -6.76 -17.50
N ARG A 250 18.56 -7.64 -16.81
CA ARG A 250 19.08 -8.57 -15.81
C ARG A 250 20.22 -9.44 -16.33
N SER A 251 20.14 -9.92 -17.57
CA SER A 251 21.18 -10.79 -18.16
C SER A 251 22.55 -10.13 -18.32
N GLY A 252 22.60 -8.79 -18.41
CA GLY A 252 23.84 -8.02 -18.56
C GLY A 252 24.63 -7.80 -17.26
N PHE A 253 24.05 -8.18 -16.11
CA PHE A 253 24.71 -8.05 -14.80
C PHE A 253 25.37 -9.36 -14.36
N ASP A 254 26.49 -9.28 -13.65
CA ASP A 254 27.07 -10.45 -12.98
C ASP A 254 26.19 -10.92 -11.80
N ALA A 255 26.52 -12.07 -11.22
CA ALA A 255 25.74 -12.69 -10.16
C ALA A 255 25.63 -11.81 -8.89
N GLN A 256 26.68 -11.06 -8.55
CA GLN A 256 26.70 -10.20 -7.38
C GLN A 256 25.86 -8.95 -7.62
N ALA A 257 26.04 -8.28 -8.75
CA ALA A 257 25.29 -7.09 -9.12
C ALA A 257 23.78 -7.35 -9.20
N LYS A 258 23.38 -8.56 -9.66
CA LYS A 258 21.97 -9.01 -9.62
C LYS A 258 21.40 -9.06 -8.20
N ILE A 259 22.13 -9.64 -7.25
CA ILE A 259 21.70 -9.77 -5.85
C ILE A 259 21.52 -8.39 -5.21
N GLU A 260 22.44 -7.46 -5.46
CA GLU A 260 22.35 -6.11 -4.87
C GLU A 260 21.21 -5.29 -5.47
N LEU A 261 20.99 -5.41 -6.78
CA LEU A 261 19.88 -4.72 -7.45
C LEU A 261 18.51 -5.23 -6.95
N GLU A 262 18.38 -6.52 -6.65
CA GLU A 262 17.18 -7.08 -6.02
C GLU A 262 16.94 -6.57 -4.60
N ARG A 263 18.01 -6.38 -3.81
CA ARG A 263 17.93 -5.81 -2.46
C ARG A 263 17.53 -4.34 -2.50
N LEU A 264 18.12 -3.55 -3.38
CA LEU A 264 17.73 -2.15 -3.60
C LEU A 264 16.25 -2.04 -4.00
N LEU A 265 15.79 -2.88 -4.93
CA LEU A 265 14.38 -2.93 -5.28
C LEU A 265 13.49 -3.34 -4.11
N ALA A 266 13.97 -4.18 -3.19
CA ALA A 266 13.22 -4.50 -1.97
C ALA A 266 13.08 -3.30 -1.03
N ILE A 267 14.14 -2.49 -0.89
CA ILE A 267 14.09 -1.22 -0.12
C ILE A 267 13.09 -0.26 -0.76
N PHE A 268 13.20 -0.01 -2.07
CA PHE A 268 12.31 0.92 -2.77
C PHE A 268 10.83 0.48 -2.76
N ARG A 269 10.56 -0.84 -2.78
CA ARG A 269 9.20 -1.36 -2.60
C ARG A 269 8.62 -1.03 -1.23
N GLU A 270 9.43 -1.05 -0.17
CA GLU A 270 8.95 -0.59 1.12
C GLU A 270 8.78 0.94 1.13
N ASP A 271 9.66 1.71 0.47
CA ASP A 271 9.50 3.17 0.38
C ASP A 271 8.15 3.55 -0.24
N VAL A 272 7.78 2.91 -1.36
CA VAL A 272 6.46 3.10 -1.99
C VAL A 272 5.32 2.64 -1.08
N ARG A 273 5.54 1.58 -0.30
CA ARG A 273 4.55 1.10 0.68
C ARG A 273 4.35 2.11 1.81
N GLU A 274 5.40 2.79 2.26
CA GLU A 274 5.31 3.87 3.24
C GLU A 274 4.50 5.05 2.69
N THR A 275 4.67 5.37 1.39
CA THR A 275 3.80 6.34 0.69
C THR A 275 2.34 5.93 0.72
N ALA A 276 2.05 4.66 0.41
CA ALA A 276 0.67 4.16 0.44
C ALA A 276 0.07 4.20 1.85
N ALA A 277 0.86 3.92 2.88
CA ALA A 277 0.43 3.96 4.28
C ALA A 277 0.06 5.39 4.71
N VAL A 278 0.89 6.39 4.42
CA VAL A 278 0.56 7.80 4.76
C VAL A 278 -0.68 8.29 4.00
N THR A 279 -0.83 7.94 2.71
CA THR A 279 -2.03 8.28 1.93
C THR A 279 -3.28 7.61 2.52
N SER A 280 -3.17 6.36 2.97
CA SER A 280 -4.27 5.63 3.59
C SER A 280 -4.69 6.25 4.93
N ALA A 281 -3.74 6.73 5.73
CA ALA A 281 -4.04 7.42 6.98
C ALA A 281 -4.80 8.73 6.74
N ALA A 282 -4.36 9.54 5.76
CA ALA A 282 -5.08 10.73 5.34
C ALA A 282 -6.47 10.39 4.78
N HIS A 283 -6.59 9.30 4.01
CA HIS A 283 -7.88 8.86 3.46
C HIS A 283 -8.87 8.42 4.54
N ALA A 284 -8.39 7.84 5.63
CA ALA A 284 -9.21 7.49 6.79
C ALA A 284 -9.78 8.75 7.45
N PHE A 285 -8.98 9.81 7.58
CA PHE A 285 -9.45 11.12 8.04
C PHE A 285 -10.49 11.70 7.09
N ASP A 286 -10.21 11.74 5.78
CA ASP A 286 -11.15 12.26 4.78
C ASP A 286 -12.50 11.52 4.82
N SER A 287 -12.45 10.20 4.98
CA SER A 287 -13.67 9.39 5.07
C SER A 287 -14.43 9.66 6.36
N ALA A 288 -13.75 9.92 7.48
CA ALA A 288 -14.40 10.28 8.73
C ALA A 288 -15.07 11.65 8.65
N VAL A 289 -14.45 12.63 7.98
CA VAL A 289 -15.03 13.95 7.70
C VAL A 289 -16.29 13.81 6.85
N VAL A 290 -16.20 13.12 5.72
CA VAL A 290 -17.35 12.91 4.82
C VAL A 290 -18.48 12.15 5.50
N GLN A 291 -18.15 11.16 6.35
CA GLN A 291 -19.15 10.45 7.12
C GLN A 291 -19.84 11.37 8.14
N SER A 292 -19.09 12.22 8.84
CA SER A 292 -19.65 13.22 9.76
C SER A 292 -20.60 14.19 9.04
N MET A 293 -20.23 14.64 7.83
CA MET A 293 -21.12 15.47 6.99
C MET A 293 -22.43 14.74 6.63
N LYS A 294 -22.34 13.45 6.28
CA LYS A 294 -23.52 12.62 5.97
C LYS A 294 -24.39 12.34 7.19
N ASP A 295 -23.79 12.14 8.36
CA ASP A 295 -24.52 11.94 9.60
C ASP A 295 -25.33 13.20 9.96
N GLY A 296 -24.81 14.39 9.62
CA GLY A 296 -25.52 15.66 9.71
C GLY A 296 -26.77 15.77 8.81
N CYS A 297 -26.88 14.95 7.76
CA CYS A 297 -28.10 14.85 6.95
C CYS A 297 -29.28 14.19 7.71
N ALA A 298 -29.01 13.43 8.77
CA ALA A 298 -30.05 12.68 9.47
C ALA A 298 -30.79 13.59 10.48
N ALA A 299 -31.99 14.06 10.10
CA ALA A 299 -32.83 14.88 10.96
C ALA A 299 -33.09 14.21 12.33
N GLY A 300 -32.87 14.96 13.41
CA GLY A 300 -33.19 14.54 14.78
C GLY A 300 -32.17 13.65 15.48
N LYS A 301 -30.99 13.40 14.88
CA LYS A 301 -29.89 12.71 15.58
C LYS A 301 -29.00 13.71 16.36
N PRO A 302 -28.45 13.30 17.52
CA PRO A 302 -27.47 14.10 18.24
C PRO A 302 -26.25 14.38 17.33
N ALA A 303 -25.55 15.49 17.61
CA ALA A 303 -24.34 15.87 16.88
C ALA A 303 -23.40 14.66 16.75
N ALA A 304 -22.83 14.47 15.55
CA ALA A 304 -21.95 13.35 15.27
C ALA A 304 -20.79 13.29 16.28
N ASP A 305 -20.50 12.09 16.79
CA ASP A 305 -19.34 11.87 17.66
C ASP A 305 -18.06 12.08 16.84
N ASN A 306 -17.47 13.27 17.01
CA ASN A 306 -16.26 13.66 16.31
C ASN A 306 -15.00 12.92 16.81
N THR A 307 -15.09 12.07 17.83
CA THR A 307 -13.96 11.31 18.37
C THR A 307 -13.25 10.49 17.29
N ALA A 308 -14.00 9.89 16.36
CA ALA A 308 -13.43 9.11 15.26
C ALA A 308 -12.65 10.00 14.28
N MET A 309 -13.20 11.18 13.95
CA MET A 309 -12.57 12.16 13.06
C MET A 309 -11.30 12.74 13.69
N THR A 310 -11.35 13.14 14.97
CA THR A 310 -10.18 13.64 15.71
C THR A 310 -9.08 12.59 15.79
N ARG A 311 -9.43 11.34 16.09
CA ARG A 311 -8.45 10.24 16.13
C ARG A 311 -7.81 9.99 14.76
N ALA A 312 -8.62 9.98 13.70
CA ALA A 312 -8.12 9.79 12.34
C ALA A 312 -7.23 10.96 11.89
N GLY A 313 -7.61 12.20 12.20
CA GLY A 313 -6.80 13.39 11.92
C GLY A 313 -5.45 13.36 12.64
N ALA A 314 -5.44 13.05 13.93
CA ALA A 314 -4.22 12.89 14.72
C ALA A 314 -3.30 11.79 14.16
N ALA A 315 -3.87 10.62 13.83
CA ALA A 315 -3.11 9.52 13.22
C ALA A 315 -2.53 9.90 11.85
N ALA A 316 -3.30 10.61 11.03
CA ALA A 316 -2.87 11.07 9.72
C ALA A 316 -1.72 12.07 9.80
N VAL A 317 -1.79 13.08 10.68
CA VAL A 317 -0.69 14.05 10.83
C VAL A 317 0.57 13.40 11.38
N VAL A 318 0.46 12.45 12.31
CA VAL A 318 1.61 11.68 12.82
C VAL A 318 2.25 10.86 11.69
N ALA A 319 1.44 10.23 10.84
CA ALA A 319 1.94 9.50 9.69
C ALA A 319 2.64 10.41 8.67
N GLN A 320 2.11 11.61 8.42
CA GLN A 320 2.69 12.60 7.51
C GLN A 320 4.02 13.15 8.03
N VAL A 321 4.10 13.50 9.31
CA VAL A 321 5.35 13.94 9.95
C VAL A 321 6.39 12.82 9.92
N ARG A 322 5.98 11.59 10.24
CA ARG A 322 6.87 10.42 10.16
C ARG A 322 7.47 10.28 8.78
N TYR A 323 6.61 10.35 7.76
CA TYR A 323 6.99 10.14 6.38
C TYR A 323 7.85 11.30 5.85
N TYR A 324 7.58 12.54 6.25
CA TYR A 324 8.44 13.68 5.94
C TYR A 324 9.88 13.47 6.38
N PHE A 325 10.10 13.09 7.64
CA PHE A 325 11.45 12.81 8.14
C PHE A 325 12.05 11.53 7.54
N LEU A 326 11.20 10.55 7.20
CA LEU A 326 11.65 9.36 6.46
C LEU A 326 12.22 9.74 5.09
N LEU A 327 11.55 10.64 4.38
CA LEU A 327 12.01 11.19 3.11
C LEU A 327 13.29 12.01 3.27
N LYS A 328 13.24 13.02 4.16
CA LYS A 328 14.31 14.00 4.35
C LYS A 328 15.62 13.35 4.76
N ASP A 329 15.56 12.46 5.73
CA ASP A 329 16.77 12.01 6.40
C ASP A 329 17.22 10.61 5.99
N PHE A 330 16.41 9.86 5.24
CA PHE A 330 16.74 8.49 4.83
C PHE A 330 16.49 8.21 3.34
N ILE A 331 15.24 8.21 2.86
CA ILE A 331 14.90 7.71 1.51
C ILE A 331 15.65 8.51 0.41
N ILE A 332 15.63 9.85 0.49
CA ILE A 332 16.30 10.69 -0.50
C ILE A 332 17.83 10.52 -0.44
N PRO A 333 18.49 10.60 0.75
CA PRO A 333 19.91 10.27 0.88
C PRO A 333 20.29 8.85 0.42
N GLU A 334 19.47 7.84 0.71
CA GLU A 334 19.68 6.45 0.30
C GLU A 334 19.62 6.32 -1.22
N LEU A 335 18.63 6.93 -1.89
CA LEU A 335 18.55 6.95 -3.35
C LEU A 335 19.76 7.63 -4.01
N ALA A 336 20.17 8.79 -3.48
CA ALA A 336 21.34 9.50 -3.97
C ALA A 336 22.61 8.64 -3.83
N THR A 337 22.76 7.96 -2.70
CA THR A 337 23.89 7.06 -2.45
C THR A 337 23.83 5.81 -3.35
N ALA A 338 22.65 5.21 -3.57
CA ALA A 338 22.49 4.09 -4.49
C ALA A 338 22.86 4.47 -5.93
N LYS A 339 22.45 5.67 -6.38
CA LYS A 339 22.81 6.20 -7.70
C LYS A 339 24.31 6.40 -7.83
N GLU A 340 24.95 7.06 -6.86
CA GLU A 340 26.40 7.27 -6.86
C GLU A 340 27.14 5.95 -7.03
N ILE A 341 26.71 4.92 -6.31
CA ILE A 341 27.40 3.64 -6.33
C ILE A 341 27.18 2.89 -7.66
N LEU A 342 25.98 2.97 -8.23
CA LEU A 342 25.71 2.44 -9.56
C LEU A 342 26.58 3.12 -10.63
N GLN A 343 26.74 4.45 -10.55
CA GLN A 343 27.57 5.20 -11.49
C GLN A 343 29.06 4.84 -11.35
N LEU A 344 29.56 4.67 -10.13
CA LEU A 344 30.93 4.22 -9.89
C LEU A 344 31.18 2.85 -10.53
N HIS A 345 30.24 1.90 -10.41
CA HIS A 345 30.31 0.60 -11.09
C HIS A 345 30.31 0.73 -12.62
N GLY A 346 29.46 1.60 -13.17
CA GLY A 346 29.37 1.81 -14.62
C GLY A 346 30.56 2.56 -15.24
N SER A 347 31.36 3.27 -14.44
CA SER A 347 32.46 4.11 -14.95
C SER A 347 33.66 3.33 -15.48
N GLY A 348 33.81 2.05 -15.10
CA GLY A 348 34.93 1.21 -15.49
C GLY A 348 36.31 1.67 -14.99
N ALA A 349 36.38 2.73 -14.19
CA ALA A 349 37.60 3.27 -13.60
C ALA A 349 37.76 2.79 -12.15
N PRO A 350 38.97 2.42 -11.70
CA PRO A 350 39.20 2.06 -10.30
C PRO A 350 38.97 3.28 -9.40
N ALA A 351 37.94 3.22 -8.55
CA ALA A 351 37.64 4.25 -7.55
C ALA A 351 37.35 3.65 -6.16
N PRO A 352 38.28 2.83 -5.59
CA PRO A 352 38.02 2.04 -4.39
C PRO A 352 37.71 2.89 -3.15
N GLU A 353 38.35 4.06 -3.00
CA GLU A 353 38.09 4.96 -1.87
C GLU A 353 36.68 5.58 -1.92
N ARG A 354 36.26 6.07 -3.09
CA ARG A 354 34.91 6.66 -3.28
C ARG A 354 33.83 5.62 -3.09
N MET A 355 34.06 4.43 -3.63
CA MET A 355 33.17 3.28 -3.46
C MET A 355 33.02 2.89 -1.98
N THR A 356 34.14 2.81 -1.26
CA THR A 356 34.15 2.52 0.18
C THR A 356 33.40 3.58 0.97
N ALA A 357 33.63 4.87 0.66
CA ALA A 357 32.96 5.97 1.33
C ALA A 357 31.43 5.95 1.09
N ALA A 358 31.00 5.71 -0.14
CA ALA A 358 29.57 5.63 -0.48
C ALA A 358 28.89 4.44 0.18
N ALA A 359 29.54 3.27 0.20
CA ALA A 359 29.03 2.09 0.91
C ALA A 359 28.89 2.33 2.42
N GLY A 360 29.87 2.98 3.05
CA GLY A 360 29.80 3.35 4.47
C GLY A 360 28.67 4.33 4.78
N ARG A 361 28.40 5.29 3.89
CA ARG A 361 27.23 6.19 4.02
C ARG A 361 25.91 5.42 3.93
N MET A 362 25.77 4.51 2.97
CA MET A 362 24.57 3.69 2.82
C MET A 362 24.32 2.83 4.07
N GLU A 363 25.35 2.17 4.60
CA GLU A 363 25.24 1.36 5.82
C GLU A 363 24.74 2.20 6.99
N GLN A 364 25.33 3.38 7.19
CA GLN A 364 24.94 4.28 8.27
C GLN A 364 23.49 4.72 8.14
N LEU A 365 23.05 5.11 6.94
CA LEU A 365 21.67 5.51 6.66
C LEU A 365 20.68 4.38 6.99
N LEU A 366 20.94 3.17 6.49
CA LEU A 366 20.05 2.03 6.74
C LEU A 366 20.01 1.64 8.22
N LYS A 367 21.14 1.70 8.93
CA LYS A 367 21.21 1.43 10.37
C LYS A 367 20.39 2.43 11.18
N GLU A 368 20.53 3.72 10.88
CA GLU A 368 19.73 4.77 11.52
C GLU A 368 18.24 4.64 11.16
N ARG A 369 17.92 4.28 9.91
CA ARG A 369 16.55 4.08 9.44
C ARG A 369 15.86 2.92 10.15
N VAL A 370 16.56 1.84 10.47
CA VAL A 370 16.02 0.72 11.29
C VAL A 370 15.63 1.19 12.68
N ALA A 371 16.46 2.04 13.28
CA ALA A 371 16.24 2.59 14.61
C ALA A 371 15.17 3.68 14.62
N TYR A 372 14.87 4.27 13.47
CA TYR A 372 13.92 5.37 13.37
C TYR A 372 12.51 4.96 13.76
N ALA A 373 12.01 5.62 14.81
CA ALA A 373 10.63 5.62 15.23
C ALA A 373 10.24 7.07 15.56
N VAL A 374 9.06 7.49 15.14
CA VAL A 374 8.55 8.80 15.57
C VAL A 374 8.28 8.76 17.06
N LYS A 375 8.81 9.74 17.79
CA LYS A 375 8.48 9.94 19.19
C LYS A 375 7.04 10.41 19.29
N GLU A 376 6.28 9.78 20.18
CA GLU A 376 4.92 10.21 20.48
C GLU A 376 4.96 11.65 21.02
N THR A 377 4.10 12.50 20.46
CA THR A 377 3.95 13.89 20.89
C THR A 377 2.47 14.17 21.14
N ARG A 378 2.20 15.02 22.14
CA ARG A 378 0.84 15.53 22.40
C ARG A 378 0.44 16.62 21.40
N SER A 379 1.39 17.10 20.60
CA SER A 379 1.21 18.25 19.72
C SER A 379 1.69 17.95 18.28
N PRO A 380 1.10 16.95 17.60
CA PRO A 380 1.56 16.53 16.28
C PRO A 380 1.34 17.57 15.17
N PHE A 381 0.32 18.42 15.24
CA PHE A 381 0.10 19.50 14.27
C PHE A 381 1.15 20.60 14.42
N THR A 382 1.54 20.93 15.65
CA THR A 382 2.63 21.85 15.90
C THR A 382 3.96 21.30 15.38
N LEU A 383 4.27 20.03 15.68
CA LEU A 383 5.44 19.37 15.09
C LEU A 383 5.40 19.41 13.57
N SER A 384 4.24 19.16 12.95
CA SER A 384 4.09 19.27 11.50
C SER A 384 4.35 20.70 10.98
N SER A 385 3.93 21.74 11.71
CA SER A 385 4.15 23.13 11.29
C SER A 385 5.62 23.56 11.31
N VAL A 386 6.44 22.95 12.18
CA VAL A 386 7.87 23.30 12.33
C VAL A 386 8.82 22.24 11.79
N LYS A 387 8.32 21.14 11.20
CA LYS A 387 9.14 19.97 10.79
C LYS A 387 10.33 20.29 9.89
N HIS A 388 10.28 21.40 9.14
CA HIS A 388 11.36 21.83 8.26
C HIS A 388 12.54 22.51 8.98
N THR A 389 12.34 23.02 10.20
CA THR A 389 13.39 23.68 11.01
C THR A 389 13.91 22.81 12.16
N VAL A 390 13.29 21.67 12.41
CA VAL A 390 13.63 20.80 13.54
C VAL A 390 14.18 19.45 13.07
N THR A 391 14.78 18.71 13.99
CA THR A 391 15.22 17.34 13.75
C THR A 391 14.06 16.36 13.95
N ARG A 392 14.17 15.15 13.38
CA ARG A 392 13.21 14.05 13.58
C ARG A 392 13.01 13.63 15.05
N ASP A 393 13.93 14.02 15.92
CA ASP A 393 13.93 13.72 17.36
C ASP A 393 13.29 14.83 18.22
N ALA A 394 12.89 15.94 17.60
CA ALA A 394 12.31 17.07 18.29
C ALA A 394 10.93 16.73 18.86
N VAL A 395 10.68 17.21 20.07
CA VAL A 395 9.38 17.18 20.74
C VAL A 395 9.06 18.63 21.10
N PRO A 396 8.50 19.41 20.15
CA PRO A 396 8.25 20.82 20.39
C PRO A 396 7.27 20.99 21.55
N ASP A 397 7.69 21.79 22.52
CA ASP A 397 6.84 22.22 23.62
C ASP A 397 5.90 23.33 23.11
N THR A 398 4.61 23.18 23.36
CA THR A 398 3.62 24.11 22.86
C THR A 398 2.37 24.07 23.71
N ASP A 399 1.75 25.23 23.85
CA ASP A 399 0.49 25.39 24.52
C ASP A 399 -0.63 24.66 23.75
N ALA A 400 -1.55 24.04 24.48
CA ALA A 400 -2.69 23.30 23.95
C ALA A 400 -3.57 24.17 23.05
N ALA A 401 -3.67 25.47 23.33
CA ALA A 401 -4.45 26.40 22.50
C ALA A 401 -3.88 26.55 21.09
N ALA A 402 -2.55 26.54 20.94
CA ALA A 402 -1.89 26.65 19.63
C ALA A 402 -2.04 25.36 18.81
N GLU A 403 -2.03 24.19 19.47
CA GLU A 403 -2.31 22.90 18.83
C GLU A 403 -3.77 22.83 18.35
N GLU A 404 -4.71 23.21 19.21
CA GLU A 404 -6.13 23.25 18.87
C GLU A 404 -6.43 24.21 17.73
N ALA A 405 -5.77 25.37 17.69
CA ALA A 405 -5.92 26.32 16.58
C ALA A 405 -5.52 25.71 15.24
N ARG A 406 -4.38 24.99 15.18
CA ARG A 406 -3.94 24.29 13.95
C ARG A 406 -4.92 23.20 13.55
N TRP A 407 -5.44 22.45 14.52
CA TRP A 407 -6.44 21.44 14.24
C TRP A 407 -7.72 22.05 13.63
N ARG A 408 -8.18 23.19 14.15
CA ARG A 408 -9.32 23.92 13.57
C ARG A 408 -9.07 24.36 12.14
N ASP A 409 -7.85 24.81 11.81
CA ASP A 409 -7.48 25.19 10.44
C ASP A 409 -7.55 23.99 9.47
N VAL A 410 -7.17 22.79 9.94
CA VAL A 410 -7.32 21.55 9.16
C VAL A 410 -8.79 21.19 8.96
N LEU A 411 -9.61 21.28 10.01
CA LEU A 411 -11.04 21.01 9.93
C LEU A 411 -11.77 21.98 8.99
N ALA A 412 -11.42 23.27 9.02
CA ALA A 412 -11.99 24.28 8.15
C ALA A 412 -11.81 23.93 6.66
N GLN A 413 -10.66 23.37 6.30
CA GLN A 413 -10.34 22.95 4.93
C GLN A 413 -10.94 21.59 4.57
N SER A 414 -11.16 20.71 5.55
CA SER A 414 -11.57 19.32 5.29
C SER A 414 -12.92 19.18 4.59
N SER A 415 -13.84 20.12 4.79
CA SER A 415 -15.18 20.08 4.19
C SER A 415 -15.16 20.09 2.65
N THR A 416 -14.10 20.65 2.05
CA THR A 416 -13.89 20.67 0.60
C THR A 416 -12.84 19.67 0.17
N GLN A 417 -11.68 19.67 0.84
CA GLN A 417 -10.53 18.85 0.44
C GLN A 417 -10.79 17.34 0.56
N SER A 418 -11.59 16.92 1.54
CA SER A 418 -11.93 15.51 1.73
C SER A 418 -12.96 14.98 0.71
N LEU A 419 -13.65 15.86 -0.03
CA LEU A 419 -14.63 15.50 -1.06
C LEU A 419 -14.05 15.29 -2.46
N TRP A 420 -12.78 15.65 -2.67
CA TRP A 420 -12.13 15.52 -3.98
C TRP A 420 -12.22 14.10 -4.54
N GLY A 421 -12.71 13.96 -5.77
CA GLY A 421 -12.90 12.66 -6.45
C GLY A 421 -14.03 11.77 -5.88
N ARG A 422 -14.86 12.26 -4.95
CA ARG A 422 -15.94 11.49 -4.30
C ARG A 422 -17.33 11.83 -4.86
N THR A 423 -17.52 11.67 -6.17
CA THR A 423 -18.76 12.08 -6.86
C THR A 423 -20.04 11.55 -6.20
N ARG A 424 -20.07 10.27 -5.81
CA ARG A 424 -21.22 9.68 -5.11
C ARG A 424 -21.51 10.30 -3.75
N ASP A 425 -20.45 10.67 -3.01
CA ASP A 425 -20.59 11.30 -1.71
C ASP A 425 -21.08 12.74 -1.85
N ILE A 426 -20.56 13.46 -2.86
CA ILE A 426 -21.02 14.81 -3.24
C ILE A 426 -22.50 14.79 -3.61
N GLU A 427 -22.93 13.87 -4.49
CA GLU A 427 -24.34 13.72 -4.88
C GLU A 427 -25.24 13.45 -3.66
N ALA A 428 -24.82 12.56 -2.77
CA ALA A 428 -25.56 12.26 -1.54
C ALA A 428 -25.69 13.50 -0.63
N LEU A 429 -24.62 14.27 -0.44
CA LEU A 429 -24.64 15.48 0.38
C LEU A 429 -25.47 16.60 -0.24
N VAL A 430 -25.46 16.73 -1.57
CA VAL A 430 -26.35 17.65 -2.30
C VAL A 430 -27.81 17.23 -2.12
N SER A 431 -28.10 15.94 -2.23
CA SER A 431 -29.47 15.42 -2.10
C SER A 431 -30.08 15.69 -0.72
N CYS A 432 -29.27 15.72 0.33
CA CYS A 432 -29.72 15.96 1.70
C CYS A 432 -29.63 17.44 2.13
N GLY A 433 -29.10 18.33 1.25
CA GLY A 433 -28.94 19.75 1.54
C GLY A 433 -27.72 20.12 2.41
N ALA A 434 -26.85 19.16 2.76
CA ALA A 434 -25.63 19.41 3.52
C ALA A 434 -24.50 20.05 2.68
N LEU A 435 -24.60 19.95 1.35
CA LEU A 435 -23.71 20.62 0.41
C LEU A 435 -24.55 21.33 -0.66
N ASN A 436 -24.27 22.60 -0.93
CA ASN A 436 -25.00 23.30 -1.98
C ASN A 436 -24.46 22.96 -3.39
N LYS A 437 -25.28 23.19 -4.42
CA LYS A 437 -24.93 22.82 -5.81
C LYS A 437 -23.74 23.59 -6.36
N GLU A 438 -23.51 24.81 -5.90
CA GLU A 438 -22.39 25.66 -6.33
C GLU A 438 -21.04 25.16 -5.78
N GLN A 439 -21.01 24.80 -4.49
CA GLN A 439 -19.89 24.14 -3.83
C GLN A 439 -19.60 22.78 -4.47
N ALA A 440 -20.64 22.00 -4.79
CA ALA A 440 -20.48 20.73 -5.49
C ALA A 440 -19.88 20.91 -6.90
N ALA A 441 -20.27 21.97 -7.63
CA ALA A 441 -19.73 22.27 -8.96
C ALA A 441 -18.23 22.63 -8.91
N ALA A 442 -17.79 23.32 -7.85
CA ALA A 442 -16.37 23.65 -7.63
C ALA A 442 -15.50 22.44 -7.24
N LEU A 443 -16.12 21.33 -6.81
CA LEU A 443 -15.45 20.08 -6.43
C LEU A 443 -15.46 19.03 -7.55
N ALA A 444 -16.13 19.32 -8.67
CA ALA A 444 -16.09 18.46 -9.84
C ALA A 444 -14.71 18.56 -10.52
N PRO A 445 -14.10 17.44 -10.94
CA PRO A 445 -12.87 17.50 -11.71
C PRO A 445 -13.11 18.32 -13.00
N PRO A 446 -12.13 19.08 -13.47
CA PRO A 446 -12.26 19.86 -14.70
C PRO A 446 -12.67 18.94 -15.86
N ALA A 447 -13.64 19.37 -16.65
CA ALA A 447 -14.12 18.59 -17.79
C ALA A 447 -12.97 18.38 -18.79
N GLY A 448 -12.49 17.13 -18.91
CA GLY A 448 -11.54 16.71 -19.95
C GLY A 448 -10.13 16.34 -19.48
N THR A 449 -10.00 15.50 -18.45
CA THR A 449 -8.77 14.73 -18.17
C THR A 449 -8.97 13.25 -18.46
#